data_AF-A0A9P6Y0Z6-F1
#
_entry.id   AF-A0A9P6Y0Z6-F1
#
_cell.length_a   1.000
_cell.length_b   1.000
_cell.length_c   1.000
_cell.angle_alpha   90.00
_cell.angle_beta   90.00
_cell.angle_gamma   90.00
#
_symmetry.space_group_name_H-M   'P 1'
#
loop_
_entity.id
_entity.type
_entity.pdbx_description
1 polymer ?
#
loop_
_entity_poly.entity_id
_entity_poly.type
_entity_poly.pdbx_seq_one_letter_code
_entity_poly.pdbx_strand_id
1 'polypeptide(L)'
;MPSSAFGAVANAIGDYSTALGTQSNATGTSSVAIGGPADLIPGLGFFVQTQASGEAATAVGAGAIASGDRAVANGSLTEASGAEATAVGYFAYAPGENASALGAQTWASGAQSTAVGYYATARGANSVALGANSEAVRANSVAVGTKPPMR
;
A
#
# COMPACT_ATOMS: atom_id res chain seq x y z
N MET A 1 -13.48 8.29 21.06
CA MET A 1 -14.73 7.76 20.45
C MET A 1 -14.59 6.24 20.31
N PRO A 2 -15.66 5.42 20.21
CA PRO A 2 -15.53 3.96 20.29
C PRO A 2 -14.70 3.39 19.12
N SER A 3 -13.84 2.42 19.41
CA SER A 3 -13.08 1.64 18.44
C SER A 3 -13.46 0.16 18.54
N SER A 4 -13.17 -0.63 17.50
CA SER A 4 -13.52 -2.06 17.45
C SER A 4 -12.32 -2.90 17.10
N ALA A 5 -11.98 -3.89 17.93
CA ALA A 5 -10.90 -4.83 17.67
C ALA A 5 -11.40 -6.28 17.79
N PHE A 6 -11.20 -7.09 16.75
CA PHE A 6 -11.58 -8.50 16.73
C PHE A 6 -10.40 -9.36 16.27
N GLY A 7 -9.90 -10.23 17.16
CA GLY A 7 -8.76 -11.10 16.86
C GLY A 7 -7.77 -11.16 18.02
N ALA A 8 -6.93 -12.19 18.04
CA ALA A 8 -5.89 -12.28 19.06
C ALA A 8 -4.89 -11.13 18.86
N VAL A 9 -4.73 -10.29 19.89
CA VAL A 9 -3.80 -9.14 19.87
C VAL A 9 -4.15 -8.11 18.77
N ALA A 10 -5.40 -8.06 18.32
CA ALA A 10 -5.86 -6.97 17.45
C ALA A 10 -5.91 -5.65 18.24
N ASN A 11 -5.37 -4.56 17.69
CA ASN A 11 -5.33 -3.25 18.35
C ASN A 11 -6.04 -2.20 17.51
N ALA A 12 -7.17 -1.69 18.02
CA ALA A 12 -7.88 -0.55 17.46
C ALA A 12 -7.76 0.65 18.42
N ILE A 13 -6.71 1.45 18.23
CA ILE A 13 -6.28 2.51 19.15
C ILE A 13 -6.81 3.88 18.71
N GLY A 14 -6.91 4.11 17.39
CA GLY A 14 -7.42 5.38 16.87
C GLY A 14 -8.89 5.59 17.20
N ASP A 15 -9.30 6.85 17.34
CA ASP A 15 -10.72 7.20 17.51
C ASP A 15 -11.52 6.69 16.31
N TYR A 16 -12.63 5.96 16.51
CA TYR A 16 -13.43 5.34 15.44
C TYR A 16 -12.70 4.26 14.61
N SER A 17 -11.54 3.77 15.06
CA SER A 17 -10.78 2.77 14.32
C SER A 17 -11.39 1.36 14.38
N THR A 18 -11.11 0.55 13.37
CA THR A 18 -11.49 -0.87 13.31
C THR A 18 -10.29 -1.75 12.98
N ALA A 19 -10.00 -2.73 13.83
CA ALA A 19 -8.98 -3.76 13.62
C ALA A 19 -9.62 -5.16 13.57
N LEU A 20 -9.39 -5.91 12.49
CA LEU A 20 -9.91 -7.27 12.28
C LEU A 20 -8.77 -8.23 11.92
N GLY A 21 -8.57 -9.24 12.76
CA GLY A 21 -7.62 -10.34 12.58
C GLY A 21 -6.41 -10.27 13.50
N THR A 22 -5.68 -11.39 13.61
CA THR A 22 -4.58 -11.57 14.57
C THR A 22 -3.49 -10.52 14.37
N GLN A 23 -3.13 -9.80 15.43
CA GLN A 23 -2.12 -8.74 15.43
C GLN A 23 -2.36 -7.59 14.43
N SER A 24 -3.59 -7.41 13.93
CA SER A 24 -3.95 -6.22 13.13
C SER A 24 -3.87 -4.94 13.98
N ASN A 25 -3.38 -3.85 13.40
CA ASN A 25 -3.15 -2.58 14.10
C ASN A 25 -3.81 -1.40 13.38
N ALA A 26 -4.92 -0.89 13.90
CA ALA A 26 -5.57 0.33 13.44
C ALA A 26 -5.31 1.46 14.46
N THR A 27 -4.28 2.29 14.22
CA THR A 27 -3.86 3.34 15.18
C THR A 27 -4.24 4.75 14.75
N GLY A 28 -4.54 4.96 13.47
CA GLY A 28 -5.03 6.24 12.97
C GLY A 28 -6.50 6.50 13.32
N THR A 29 -6.87 7.76 13.47
CA THR A 29 -8.28 8.17 13.64
C THR A 29 -9.09 7.73 12.43
N SER A 30 -10.23 7.08 12.63
CA SER A 30 -11.09 6.49 11.59
C SER A 30 -10.39 5.47 10.69
N SER A 31 -9.29 4.87 11.13
CA SER A 31 -8.54 3.92 10.31
C SER A 31 -9.12 2.51 10.37
N VAL A 32 -8.86 1.71 9.33
CA VAL A 32 -9.33 0.33 9.20
C VAL A 32 -8.16 -0.58 8.88
N ALA A 33 -7.87 -1.56 9.74
CA ALA A 33 -6.87 -2.61 9.52
C ALA A 33 -7.55 -3.99 9.50
N ILE A 34 -7.53 -4.69 8.37
CA ILE A 34 -8.14 -6.01 8.21
C ILE A 34 -7.11 -6.99 7.65
N GLY A 35 -6.68 -7.96 8.46
CA GLY A 35 -5.70 -8.94 8.04
C GLY A 35 -4.97 -9.59 9.20
N GLY A 36 -3.72 -9.98 8.97
CA GLY A 36 -2.87 -10.57 9.98
C GLY A 36 -1.40 -10.42 9.61
N PRO A 37 -0.51 -11.14 10.32
CA PRO A 37 0.90 -11.17 9.97
C PRO A 37 1.11 -11.85 8.62
N ALA A 38 1.96 -11.28 7.78
CA ALA A 38 2.56 -11.95 6.64
C ALA A 38 4.01 -12.31 6.97
N ASP A 39 4.41 -13.55 6.66
CA ASP A 39 5.80 -13.97 6.76
C ASP A 39 6.54 -13.52 5.49
N LEU A 40 7.54 -12.65 5.64
CA LEU A 40 8.36 -12.17 4.53
C LEU A 40 9.38 -13.23 4.09
N ILE A 41 9.82 -14.09 5.00
CA ILE A 41 10.78 -15.16 4.72
C ILE A 41 10.33 -16.42 5.46
N PRO A 42 9.62 -17.33 4.76
CA PRO A 42 9.04 -18.53 5.35
C PRO A 42 10.01 -19.28 6.27
N GLY A 43 9.67 -19.35 7.56
CA GLY A 43 10.42 -20.11 8.56
C GLY A 43 11.52 -19.35 9.30
N LEU A 44 11.77 -18.07 8.98
CA LEU A 44 12.67 -17.21 9.77
C LEU A 44 11.93 -16.34 10.79
N GLY A 45 10.60 -16.33 10.77
CA GLY A 45 9.78 -15.60 11.74
C GLY A 45 9.81 -14.07 11.55
N PHE A 46 10.16 -13.60 10.35
CA PHE A 46 10.12 -12.18 10.04
C PHE A 46 8.71 -11.79 9.56
N PHE A 47 7.87 -11.41 10.52
CA PHE A 47 6.48 -11.06 10.27
C PHE A 47 6.28 -9.56 10.10
N VAL A 48 5.44 -9.19 9.14
CA VAL A 48 4.88 -7.85 9.01
C VAL A 48 3.40 -7.90 9.31
N GLN A 49 2.96 -7.05 10.24
CA GLN A 49 1.57 -6.98 10.69
C GLN A 49 0.75 -6.14 9.71
N THR A 50 -0.56 -6.39 9.64
CA THR A 50 -1.46 -5.43 8.96
C THR A 50 -1.57 -4.16 9.79
N GLN A 51 -1.28 -2.99 9.22
CA GLN A 51 -1.22 -1.73 9.93
C GLN A 51 -1.89 -0.59 9.15
N ALA A 52 -2.84 0.10 9.79
CA ALA A 52 -3.44 1.34 9.31
C ALA A 52 -3.18 2.45 10.33
N SER A 53 -2.09 3.22 10.13
CA SER A 53 -1.60 4.21 11.08
C SER A 53 -1.87 5.66 10.69
N GLY A 54 -2.13 5.95 9.42
CA GLY A 54 -2.55 7.29 8.97
C GLY A 54 -4.00 7.63 9.35
N GLU A 55 -4.33 8.92 9.43
CA GLU A 55 -5.71 9.39 9.62
C GLU A 55 -6.59 8.89 8.47
N ALA A 56 -7.72 8.25 8.76
CA ALA A 56 -8.63 7.64 7.78
C ALA A 56 -7.96 6.65 6.82
N ALA A 57 -6.81 6.07 7.21
CA ALA A 57 -6.10 5.09 6.41
C ALA A 57 -6.82 3.73 6.42
N THR A 58 -6.71 2.99 5.31
CA THR A 58 -7.30 1.65 5.17
C THR A 58 -6.21 0.66 4.73
N ALA A 59 -5.94 -0.35 5.56
CA ALA A 59 -5.03 -1.45 5.24
C ALA A 59 -5.80 -2.78 5.26
N VAL A 60 -5.83 -3.47 4.12
CA VAL A 60 -6.55 -4.75 3.95
C VAL A 60 -5.63 -5.78 3.30
N GLY A 61 -5.37 -6.89 3.99
CA GLY A 61 -4.49 -7.97 3.53
C GLY A 61 -3.36 -8.28 4.51
N ALA A 62 -2.84 -9.50 4.48
CA ALA A 62 -1.77 -9.91 5.39
C ALA A 62 -0.52 -9.03 5.18
N GLY A 63 -0.02 -8.41 6.25
CA GLY A 63 1.11 -7.46 6.19
C GLY A 63 0.87 -6.21 5.34
N ALA A 64 -0.38 -5.81 5.07
CA ALA A 64 -0.66 -4.54 4.39
C ALA A 64 -0.37 -3.35 5.32
N ILE A 65 0.26 -2.30 4.81
CA ILE A 65 0.66 -1.10 5.56
C ILE A 65 0.08 0.14 4.88
N ALA A 66 -0.83 0.84 5.55
CA ALA A 66 -1.31 2.16 5.16
C ALA A 66 -0.90 3.18 6.24
N SER A 67 0.21 3.88 5.99
CA SER A 67 0.79 4.83 6.95
C SER A 67 0.62 6.29 6.57
N GLY A 68 0.27 6.59 5.31
CA GLY A 68 -0.12 7.93 4.90
C GLY A 68 -1.55 8.28 5.33
N ASP A 69 -1.81 9.55 5.59
CA ASP A 69 -3.17 10.03 5.85
C ASP A 69 -4.05 9.81 4.63
N ARG A 70 -5.25 9.27 4.83
CA ARG A 70 -6.22 8.85 3.80
C ARG A 70 -5.66 7.81 2.82
N ALA A 71 -4.56 7.15 3.17
CA ALA A 71 -3.94 6.15 2.31
C ALA A 71 -4.75 4.84 2.28
N VAL A 72 -4.69 4.14 1.16
CA VAL A 72 -5.34 2.83 0.97
C VAL A 72 -4.30 1.81 0.55
N ALA A 73 -4.06 0.79 1.37
CA ALA A 73 -3.25 -0.38 1.05
C ALA A 73 -4.15 -1.62 0.98
N ASN A 74 -4.29 -2.24 -0.19
CA ASN A 74 -5.16 -3.39 -0.41
C ASN A 74 -4.42 -4.53 -1.13
N GLY A 75 -4.06 -5.56 -0.38
CA GLY A 75 -3.36 -6.74 -0.86
C GLY A 75 -2.31 -7.20 0.15
N SER A 76 -1.89 -8.47 0.05
CA SER A 76 -0.81 -8.99 0.89
C SER A 76 0.50 -8.24 0.62
N LEU A 77 1.19 -7.83 1.69
CA LEU A 77 2.45 -7.07 1.66
C LEU A 77 2.37 -5.76 0.86
N THR A 78 1.21 -5.13 0.79
CA THR A 78 1.05 -3.80 0.18
C THR A 78 1.55 -2.69 1.10
N GLU A 79 2.08 -1.61 0.54
CA GLU A 79 2.44 -0.43 1.32
C GLU A 79 2.02 0.87 0.60
N ALA A 80 1.15 1.64 1.26
CA ALA A 80 0.77 2.99 0.88
C ALA A 80 1.22 3.96 1.99
N SER A 81 2.38 4.58 1.80
CA SER A 81 3.02 5.46 2.79
C SER A 81 2.96 6.96 2.44
N GLY A 82 2.58 7.31 1.21
CA GLY A 82 2.27 8.70 0.86
C GLY A 82 0.89 9.13 1.37
N ALA A 83 0.74 10.40 1.73
CA ALA A 83 -0.59 10.97 2.01
C ALA A 83 -1.47 10.87 0.76
N GLU A 84 -2.72 10.46 0.94
CA GLU A 84 -3.71 10.21 -0.12
C GLU A 84 -3.25 9.17 -1.17
N ALA A 85 -2.24 8.35 -0.83
CA ALA A 85 -1.73 7.33 -1.72
C ALA A 85 -2.62 6.08 -1.74
N THR A 86 -2.65 5.40 -2.88
CA THR A 86 -3.38 4.15 -3.06
C THR A 86 -2.44 3.07 -3.60
N ALA A 87 -2.30 1.95 -2.89
CA ALA A 87 -1.58 0.77 -3.32
C ALA A 87 -2.53 -0.45 -3.34
N VAL A 88 -2.73 -1.07 -4.50
CA VAL A 88 -3.60 -2.23 -4.66
C VAL A 88 -2.89 -3.35 -5.42
N GLY A 89 -2.82 -4.54 -4.83
CA GLY A 89 -2.22 -5.74 -5.41
C GLY A 89 -1.00 -6.26 -4.64
N TYR A 90 -0.70 -7.55 -4.73
CA TYR A 90 0.43 -8.15 -3.98
C TYR A 90 1.73 -7.36 -4.14
N PHE A 91 2.32 -6.90 -3.03
CA PHE A 91 3.57 -6.14 -3.03
C PHE A 91 3.52 -4.81 -3.81
N ALA A 92 2.34 -4.20 -3.97
CA ALA A 92 2.22 -2.84 -4.50
C ALA A 92 2.76 -1.81 -3.51
N TYR A 93 3.46 -0.79 -4.02
CA TYR A 93 4.16 0.22 -3.22
C TYR A 93 3.90 1.64 -3.75
N ALA A 94 3.26 2.48 -2.93
CA ALA A 94 2.93 3.87 -3.23
C ALA A 94 3.41 4.83 -2.11
N PRO A 95 4.72 5.19 -2.09
CA PRO A 95 5.25 6.14 -1.11
C PRO A 95 5.10 7.61 -1.53
N GLY A 96 4.73 7.90 -2.78
CA GLY A 96 4.51 9.28 -3.24
C GLY A 96 3.19 9.83 -2.68
N GLU A 97 3.18 11.12 -2.30
CA GLU A 97 1.93 11.83 -2.01
C GLU A 97 1.00 11.78 -3.22
N ASN A 98 -0.28 11.50 -3.03
CA ASN A 98 -1.26 11.33 -4.11
C ASN A 98 -0.88 10.26 -5.16
N ALA A 99 0.03 9.34 -4.84
CA ALA A 99 0.46 8.31 -5.77
C ALA A 99 -0.51 7.13 -5.82
N SER A 100 -0.64 6.51 -7.00
CA SER A 100 -1.50 5.34 -7.22
C SER A 100 -0.69 4.18 -7.82
N ALA A 101 -0.53 3.09 -7.08
CA ALA A 101 0.12 1.84 -7.52
C ALA A 101 -0.94 0.73 -7.64
N LEU A 102 -1.30 0.33 -8.86
CA LEU A 102 -2.40 -0.59 -9.15
C LEU A 102 -1.91 -1.82 -9.93
N GLY A 103 -1.73 -2.92 -9.23
CA GLY A 103 -1.26 -4.21 -9.76
C GLY A 103 -0.19 -4.83 -8.87
N ALA A 104 0.06 -6.13 -9.05
CA ALA A 104 1.10 -6.81 -8.28
C ALA A 104 2.49 -6.22 -8.61
N GLN A 105 3.28 -5.98 -7.57
CA GLN A 105 4.64 -5.46 -7.64
C GLN A 105 4.76 -4.09 -8.33
N THR A 106 3.70 -3.28 -8.30
CA THR A 106 3.70 -1.92 -8.86
C THR A 106 4.38 -0.92 -7.93
N TRP A 107 5.14 0.02 -8.51
CA TRP A 107 5.86 1.06 -7.77
C TRP A 107 5.46 2.47 -8.26
N ALA A 108 4.73 3.22 -7.45
CA ALA A 108 4.38 4.62 -7.70
C ALA A 108 5.05 5.54 -6.66
N SER A 109 6.33 5.89 -6.91
CA SER A 109 7.15 6.61 -5.93
C SER A 109 7.29 8.11 -6.18
N GLY A 110 6.79 8.61 -7.31
CA GLY A 110 6.71 10.05 -7.56
C GLY A 110 5.47 10.66 -6.91
N ALA A 111 5.55 11.90 -6.43
CA ALA A 111 4.35 12.63 -6.02
C ALA A 111 3.37 12.74 -7.20
N GLN A 112 2.08 12.50 -6.96
CA GLN A 112 1.01 12.47 -7.96
C GLN A 112 1.26 11.46 -9.10
N SER A 113 2.10 10.44 -8.89
CA SER A 113 2.42 9.45 -9.92
C SER A 113 1.38 8.33 -9.96
N THR A 114 1.19 7.71 -11.12
CA THR A 114 0.26 6.60 -11.31
C THR A 114 0.97 5.46 -12.02
N ALA A 115 1.07 4.29 -11.39
CA ALA A 115 1.60 3.06 -11.97
C ALA A 115 0.48 2.01 -12.04
N VAL A 116 0.20 1.47 -13.23
CA VAL A 116 -0.86 0.48 -13.46
C VAL A 116 -0.33 -0.69 -14.28
N GLY A 117 -0.39 -1.91 -13.72
CA GLY A 117 0.03 -3.16 -14.36
C GLY A 117 1.18 -3.86 -13.64
N TYR A 118 1.33 -5.18 -13.82
CA TYR A 118 2.38 -5.97 -13.16
C TYR A 118 3.78 -5.36 -13.36
N TYR A 119 4.50 -5.04 -12.28
CA TYR A 119 5.81 -4.35 -12.33
C TYR A 119 5.84 -2.96 -12.98
N ALA A 120 4.71 -2.27 -13.14
CA ALA A 120 4.72 -0.88 -13.61
C ALA A 120 5.42 0.04 -12.59
N THR A 121 6.26 0.94 -13.06
CA THR A 121 7.10 1.83 -12.24
C THR A 121 6.94 3.30 -12.66
N ALA A 122 6.29 4.11 -11.82
CA ALA A 122 6.13 5.55 -12.00
C ALA A 122 6.92 6.32 -10.93
N ARG A 123 8.16 6.70 -11.27
CA ARG A 123 9.13 7.36 -10.37
C ARG A 123 9.17 8.88 -10.50
N GLY A 124 8.73 9.41 -11.65
CA GLY A 124 8.67 10.86 -11.85
C GLY A 124 7.49 11.49 -11.11
N ALA A 125 7.64 12.72 -10.62
CA ALA A 125 6.51 13.50 -10.14
C ALA A 125 5.50 13.73 -11.28
N ASN A 126 4.20 13.61 -11.00
CA ASN A 126 3.11 13.73 -11.98
C ASN A 126 3.35 12.82 -13.22
N SER A 127 3.89 11.63 -13.01
CA SER A 127 4.19 10.67 -14.09
C SER A 127 3.19 9.52 -14.12
N VAL A 128 2.97 8.94 -15.30
CA VAL A 128 2.06 7.81 -15.50
C VAL A 128 2.80 6.66 -16.19
N ALA A 129 2.84 5.50 -15.56
CA ALA A 129 3.32 4.25 -16.14
C ALA A 129 2.14 3.28 -16.30
N LEU A 130 1.68 3.06 -17.54
CA LEU A 130 0.52 2.23 -17.86
C LEU A 130 0.94 1.01 -18.70
N GLY A 131 0.89 -0.18 -18.12
CA GLY A 131 1.23 -1.45 -18.75
C GLY A 131 2.23 -2.26 -17.91
N ALA A 132 2.23 -3.59 -18.12
CA ALA A 132 3.16 -4.47 -17.41
C ALA A 132 4.60 -4.11 -17.74
N ASN A 133 5.46 -3.92 -16.73
CA ASN A 133 6.84 -3.43 -16.86
C ASN A 133 6.97 -2.02 -17.48
N SER A 134 5.91 -1.21 -17.55
CA SER A 134 6.04 0.19 -18.00
C SER A 134 6.90 0.99 -17.03
N GLU A 135 7.70 1.94 -17.53
CA GLU A 135 8.61 2.73 -16.71
C GLU A 135 8.56 4.22 -17.07
N ALA A 136 8.04 5.05 -16.16
CA ALA A 136 7.98 6.51 -16.26
C ALA A 136 8.87 7.15 -15.18
N VAL A 137 10.15 7.39 -15.50
CA VAL A 137 11.14 7.94 -14.54
C VAL A 137 11.24 9.46 -14.52
N ARG A 138 10.72 10.15 -15.54
CA ARG A 138 10.82 11.61 -15.67
C ARG A 138 9.57 12.28 -15.12
N ALA A 139 9.72 13.46 -14.53
CA ALA A 139 8.57 14.26 -14.13
C ALA A 139 7.70 14.62 -15.35
N ASN A 140 6.39 14.68 -15.17
CA ASN A 140 5.40 14.99 -16.21
C ASN A 140 5.49 14.09 -17.45
N SER A 141 5.88 12.82 -17.27
CA SER A 141 6.01 11.87 -18.37
C SER A 141 4.93 10.79 -18.33
N VAL A 142 4.56 10.30 -19.50
CA VAL A 142 3.62 9.19 -19.66
C VAL A 142 4.34 8.09 -20.44
N ALA A 143 4.40 6.90 -19.86
CA ALA A 143 4.91 5.69 -20.49
C ALA A 143 3.76 4.68 -20.62
N VAL A 144 3.48 4.24 -21.85
CA VAL A 144 2.43 3.26 -22.14
C VAL A 144 3.03 2.05 -22.84
N GLY A 145 2.69 0.85 -22.38
CA GLY A 145 3.15 -0.42 -22.94
C GLY A 145 4.07 -1.19 -22.00
N THR A 146 4.82 -2.15 -22.55
CA THR A 146 5.78 -2.97 -21.79
C THR A 146 7.21 -2.56 -22.12
N LYS A 147 8.10 -2.53 -21.13
CA LYS A 147 9.53 -2.41 -21.36
C LYS A 147 10.00 -3.61 -22.20
N PRO A 148 10.58 -3.39 -23.39
CA PRO A 148 11.12 -4.48 -24.19
C PRO A 148 12.20 -5.23 -23.40
N PRO A 149 12.31 -6.56 -23.55
CA PRO A 149 13.46 -7.28 -23.00
C PRO A 149 14.75 -6.72 -23.59
N MET A 150 15.78 -6.55 -22.76
CA MET A 150 17.11 -6.17 -23.23
C MET A 150 17.61 -7.27 -24.18
N ARG A 151 17.92 -6.89 -25.42
CA ARG A 151 18.57 -7.75 -26.42
C ARG A 151 20.08 -7.56 -26.35
#